data_AF-A0AAD6XEM5-F1
#
_entry.id   AF-A0AAD6XEM5-F1
#
_cell.length_a   1.000
_cell.length_b   1.000
_cell.length_c   1.000
_cell.angle_alpha   90.00
_cell.angle_beta   90.00
_cell.angle_gamma   90.00
#
_symmetry.space_group_name_H-M   'P 1'
#
loop_
_entity.id
_entity.type
_entity.pdbx_description
1 polymer ?
#
loop_
_entity_poly.entity_id
_entity_poly.type
_entity_poly.pdbx_seq_one_letter_code
_entity_poly.pdbx_strand_id
1 'polypeptide(L)'
;MDAPPLLTKEEEEQKRLEEQKKLEEYIEKIHYSDRYTDDVYEYRHVILPKQLLRLVPKQFFNGDTLRLLSEPEWRGIGITQSLGWEHYEVHTPEPHVLLFRRPKDFVPPPQHANSKATRRR
;
A
#
# COMPACT_ATOMS: atom_id res chain seq x y z
N MET A 1 30.85 -8.51 -30.20
CA MET A 1 29.62 -8.28 -29.42
C MET A 1 30.08 -7.71 -28.09
N ASP A 2 30.06 -6.38 -27.96
CA ASP A 2 30.49 -5.70 -26.74
C ASP A 2 29.61 -6.11 -25.58
N ALA A 3 30.23 -6.61 -24.51
CA ALA A 3 29.54 -6.82 -23.25
C ALA A 3 29.03 -5.45 -22.77
N PRO A 4 27.78 -5.35 -22.28
CA PRO A 4 27.31 -4.13 -21.65
C PRO A 4 28.31 -3.73 -20.55
N PRO A 5 28.70 -2.45 -20.44
CA PRO A 5 29.59 -2.02 -19.37
C PRO A 5 28.97 -2.42 -18.04
N LEU A 6 29.74 -3.16 -17.24
CA LEU A 6 29.36 -3.51 -15.87
C LEU A 6 29.27 -2.18 -15.10
N LEU A 7 28.06 -1.75 -14.73
CA LEU A 7 27.89 -0.63 -13.83
C LEU A 7 28.71 -0.89 -12.57
N THR A 8 29.41 0.12 -12.09
CA THR A 8 30.13 0.02 -10.83
C THR A 8 29.13 -0.16 -9.69
N LYS A 9 29.54 -0.83 -8.61
CA LYS A 9 28.67 -1.06 -7.44
C LYS A 9 28.09 0.24 -6.88
N GLU A 10 28.83 1.33 -6.96
CA GLU A 10 28.43 2.66 -6.53
C GLU A 10 27.32 3.25 -7.43
N GLU A 11 27.41 3.09 -8.75
CA GLU A 11 26.36 3.53 -9.68
C GLU A 11 25.07 2.71 -9.52
N GLU A 12 25.16 1.40 -9.25
CA GLU A 12 24.00 0.58 -8.95
C GLU A 12 23.32 1.00 -7.64
N GLU A 13 24.10 1.31 -6.61
CA GLU A 13 23.58 1.78 -5.32
C GLU A 13 22.90 3.14 -5.46
N GLN A 14 23.53 4.07 -6.17
CA GLN A 14 22.96 5.38 -6.50
C GLN A 14 21.63 5.23 -7.24
N LYS A 15 21.58 4.35 -8.25
CA LYS A 15 20.35 4.10 -9.02
C LYS A 15 19.23 3.52 -8.15
N ARG A 16 19.55 2.57 -7.26
CA ARG A 16 18.56 2.00 -6.31
C ARG A 16 18.02 3.07 -5.37
N LEU A 17 18.89 3.95 -4.88
CA LEU A 17 18.51 5.05 -4.00
C LEU A 17 17.59 6.05 -4.72
N GLU A 18 17.90 6.39 -5.97
CA GLU A 18 17.03 7.24 -6.79
C GLU A 18 15.68 6.59 -7.08
N GLU A 19 15.65 5.30 -7.42
CA GLU A 19 14.42 4.52 -7.60
C GLU A 19 13.59 4.49 -6.31
N GLN A 20 14.23 4.30 -5.16
CA GLN A 20 13.59 4.30 -3.85
C GLN A 20 13.01 5.68 -3.50
N LYS A 21 13.77 6.75 -3.71
CA LYS A 21 13.31 8.13 -3.47
C LYS A 21 12.12 8.49 -4.36
N LYS A 22 12.15 8.04 -5.62
CA LYS A 22 11.05 8.24 -6.57
C LYS A 22 9.81 7.45 -6.16
N LEU A 23 9.99 6.24 -5.65
CA LEU A 23 8.90 5.43 -5.10
C LEU A 23 8.26 6.12 -3.89
N GLU A 24 9.07 6.64 -2.96
CA GLU A 24 8.59 7.42 -1.80
C GLU A 24 7.78 8.64 -2.24
N GLU A 25 8.28 9.41 -3.22
CA GLU A 25 7.55 10.56 -3.78
C GLU A 25 6.18 10.16 -4.37
N TYR A 26 6.09 8.97 -4.98
CA TYR A 26 4.82 8.45 -5.46
C TYR A 26 3.90 7.98 -4.34
N ILE A 27 4.44 7.39 -3.27
CA ILE A 27 3.67 6.99 -2.09
C ILE A 27 3.07 8.20 -1.39
N GLU A 28 3.82 9.31 -1.28
CA GLU A 28 3.32 10.57 -0.71
C GLU A 28 2.15 11.18 -1.51
N LYS A 29 2.08 10.86 -2.81
CA LYS A 29 1.02 11.32 -3.73
C LYS A 29 -0.21 10.42 -3.72
N ILE A 30 -0.25 9.38 -2.88
CA ILE A 30 -1.46 8.56 -2.70
C ILE A 30 -2.55 9.43 -2.07
N HIS A 31 -3.71 9.48 -2.72
CA HIS A 31 -4.84 10.26 -2.23
C HIS A 31 -5.81 9.37 -1.46
N TYR A 32 -6.25 9.84 -0.29
CA TYR A 32 -7.19 9.14 0.58
C TYR A 32 -8.47 9.97 0.65
N SER A 33 -9.60 9.36 0.30
CA SER A 33 -10.89 10.05 0.39
C SER A 33 -11.34 10.26 1.83
N ASP A 34 -12.32 11.14 1.99
CA ASP A 34 -13.13 11.19 3.20
C ASP A 34 -13.82 9.84 3.46
N ARG A 35 -14.10 9.59 4.74
CA ARG A 35 -14.78 8.37 5.18
C ARG A 35 -16.28 8.60 5.12
N TYR A 36 -17.00 7.64 4.57
CA TYR A 36 -18.47 7.61 4.53
C TYR A 36 -18.96 6.31 5.15
N THR A 37 -20.15 6.30 5.72
CA THR A 37 -20.65 5.14 6.47
C THR A 37 -22.07 4.80 6.10
N ASP A 38 -22.41 3.51 6.10
CA ASP A 38 -23.79 3.03 6.20
C ASP A 38 -24.07 2.51 7.62
N ASP A 39 -25.11 1.70 7.81
CA ASP A 39 -25.48 1.15 9.11
C ASP A 39 -24.48 0.10 9.65
N VAL A 40 -23.66 -0.51 8.80
CA VAL A 40 -22.82 -1.68 9.14
C VAL A 40 -21.31 -1.40 8.96
N TYR A 41 -20.95 -0.61 7.96
CA TYR A 41 -19.58 -0.40 7.51
C TYR A 41 -19.22 1.09 7.39
N GLU A 42 -17.92 1.34 7.53
CA GLU A 42 -17.24 2.56 7.13
C GLU A 42 -16.46 2.29 5.86
N TYR A 43 -16.52 3.22 4.92
CA TYR A 43 -15.95 3.11 3.58
C TYR A 43 -15.01 4.27 3.30
N ARG A 44 -14.04 4.00 2.43
CA ARG A 44 -13.11 4.98 1.87
C ARG A 44 -12.61 4.46 0.54
N HIS A 45 -12.28 5.35 -0.38
CA HIS A 45 -11.50 4.99 -1.55
C HIS A 45 -10.09 5.59 -1.47
N VAL A 46 -9.13 4.86 -2.03
CA VAL A 46 -7.74 5.29 -2.14
C VAL A 46 -7.40 5.37 -3.63
N ILE A 47 -6.85 6.50 -4.04
CA ILE A 47 -6.47 6.74 -5.43
C ILE A 47 -4.94 6.69 -5.52
N LEU A 48 -4.45 5.69 -6.25
CA LEU A 48 -3.02 5.56 -6.53
C LEU A 48 -2.60 6.49 -7.66
N PRO A 49 -1.44 7.14 -7.58
CA PRO A 49 -0.88 7.83 -8.72
C PRO A 49 -0.57 6.83 -9.83
N LYS A 50 -0.87 7.21 -11.08
CA LYS A 50 -0.69 6.33 -12.26
C LYS A 50 0.74 5.78 -12.39
N GLN A 51 1.74 6.54 -11.94
CA GLN A 51 3.13 6.10 -11.93
C GLN A 51 3.38 4.96 -10.94
N LEU A 52 2.78 5.02 -9.75
CA LEU A 52 2.88 3.96 -8.75
C LEU A 52 2.16 2.70 -9.24
N LEU A 53 0.97 2.85 -9.84
CA LEU A 53 0.21 1.72 -10.38
C LEU A 53 1.03 0.90 -11.39
N ARG A 54 1.84 1.58 -12.22
CA ARG A 54 2.73 0.92 -13.20
C ARG A 54 3.89 0.13 -12.57
N LEU A 55 4.27 0.46 -11.33
CA LEU A 55 5.30 -0.24 -10.57
C LEU A 55 4.75 -1.44 -9.79
N VAL A 56 3.43 -1.52 -9.63
CA VAL A 56 2.79 -2.64 -8.91
C VAL A 56 3.06 -3.96 -9.67
N PRO A 57 3.42 -5.05 -8.97
CA PRO A 57 3.65 -6.34 -9.59
C PRO A 57 2.45 -6.83 -10.40
N LYS A 58 2.70 -7.34 -11.61
CA LYS A 58 1.64 -7.85 -12.52
C LYS A 58 0.75 -8.93 -11.90
N GLN A 59 1.26 -9.71 -10.94
CA GLN A 59 0.50 -10.73 -10.18
C GLN A 59 -0.63 -10.15 -9.30
N PHE A 60 -0.63 -8.84 -9.06
CA PHE A 60 -1.70 -8.14 -8.35
C PHE A 60 -2.77 -7.61 -9.30
N PHE A 61 -2.66 -7.88 -10.60
CA PHE A 61 -3.66 -7.54 -11.60
C PHE A 61 -4.42 -8.77 -12.08
N ASN A 62 -5.70 -8.59 -12.34
CA ASN A 62 -6.55 -9.56 -13.04
C ASN A 62 -7.12 -8.88 -14.29
N GLY A 63 -6.48 -9.08 -15.44
CA GLY A 63 -6.74 -8.27 -16.63
C GLY A 63 -6.20 -6.85 -16.48
N ASP A 64 -7.07 -5.86 -16.69
CA ASP A 64 -6.71 -4.44 -16.67
C ASP A 64 -6.84 -3.77 -15.28
N THR A 65 -7.36 -4.48 -14.28
CA THR A 65 -7.61 -3.96 -12.93
C THR A 65 -6.87 -4.73 -11.85
N LEU A 66 -6.66 -4.10 -10.70
CA LEU A 66 -6.10 -4.78 -9.52
C LEU A 66 -7.07 -5.85 -9.03
N ARG A 67 -6.55 -7.02 -8.64
CA ARG A 67 -7.35 -8.02 -7.91
C ARG A 67 -7.62 -7.55 -6.48
N LEU A 68 -8.48 -8.27 -5.76
CA LEU A 68 -8.61 -8.07 -4.31
C LEU A 68 -7.27 -8.32 -3.63
N LEU A 69 -6.87 -7.38 -2.79
CA LEU A 69 -5.57 -7.36 -2.12
C LEU A 69 -5.79 -7.55 -0.63
N SER A 70 -5.02 -8.46 -0.04
CA SER A 70 -4.96 -8.63 1.41
C SER A 70 -4.24 -7.44 2.07
N GLU A 71 -4.41 -7.28 3.38
CA GLU A 71 -3.70 -6.25 4.17
C GLU A 71 -2.20 -6.16 3.92
N PRO A 72 -1.42 -7.26 3.96
CA PRO A 72 0.01 -7.17 3.68
C PRO A 72 0.32 -6.75 2.25
N GLU A 73 -0.54 -7.10 1.28
CA GLU A 73 -0.32 -6.76 -0.13
C GLU A 73 -0.53 -5.28 -0.40
N TRP A 74 -1.65 -4.69 0.04
CA TRP A 74 -1.91 -3.27 -0.18
C TRP A 74 -1.00 -2.38 0.67
N ARG A 75 -0.61 -2.81 1.89
CA ARG A 75 0.42 -2.11 2.67
C ARG A 75 1.78 -2.15 1.97
N GLY A 76 2.11 -3.26 1.31
CA GLY A 76 3.34 -3.40 0.52
C GLY A 76 3.43 -2.45 -0.67
N ILE A 77 2.30 -1.98 -1.20
CA ILE A 77 2.25 -0.95 -2.26
C ILE A 77 2.58 0.45 -1.71
N GLY A 78 2.51 0.64 -0.39
CA GLY A 78 2.70 1.93 0.29
C GLY A 78 1.40 2.59 0.74
N ILE A 79 0.25 1.91 0.60
CA ILE A 79 -1.02 2.40 1.16
C ILE A 79 -0.94 2.30 2.69
N THR A 80 -1.18 3.42 3.39
CA THR A 80 -1.12 3.47 4.86
C THR A 80 -2.44 3.95 5.42
N GLN A 81 -3.06 3.10 6.25
CA GLN A 81 -4.30 3.42 6.96
C GLN A 81 -4.36 2.67 8.29
N SER A 82 -5.36 3.00 9.12
CA SER A 82 -5.61 2.33 10.39
C SER A 82 -5.89 0.83 10.22
N LEU A 83 -5.97 0.09 11.31
CA LEU A 83 -6.32 -1.34 11.26
C LEU A 83 -7.80 -1.55 10.88
N GLY A 84 -8.09 -2.73 10.33
CA GLY A 84 -9.45 -3.21 10.05
C GLY A 84 -10.01 -2.86 8.68
N TRP A 85 -9.23 -2.20 7.82
CA TRP A 85 -9.66 -1.91 6.45
C TRP A 85 -9.44 -3.10 5.52
N GLU A 86 -10.48 -3.46 4.78
CA GLU A 86 -10.51 -4.55 3.81
C GLU A 86 -10.72 -3.98 2.41
N HIS A 87 -9.87 -4.36 1.46
CA HIS A 87 -10.09 -4.08 0.03
C HIS A 87 -11.18 -5.04 -0.46
N TYR A 88 -12.40 -4.53 -0.64
CA TYR A 88 -13.58 -5.38 -0.80
C TYR A 88 -14.09 -5.48 -2.23
N GLU A 89 -13.81 -4.48 -3.07
CA GLU A 89 -14.33 -4.44 -4.43
C GLU A 89 -13.34 -3.77 -5.39
N VAL A 90 -13.32 -4.26 -6.62
CA VAL A 90 -12.47 -3.75 -7.70
C VAL A 90 -13.29 -2.79 -8.55
N HIS A 91 -12.81 -1.56 -8.69
CA HIS A 91 -13.46 -0.58 -9.55
C HIS A 91 -12.99 -0.74 -11.00
N THR A 92 -13.85 -1.31 -11.85
CA THR A 92 -13.53 -1.61 -13.26
C THR A 92 -13.26 -0.38 -14.14
N PRO A 93 -13.95 0.78 -14.02
CA PRO A 93 -13.68 1.91 -14.91
C PRO A 93 -12.40 2.68 -14.53
N GLU A 94 -11.97 2.65 -13.27
CA GLU A 94 -10.75 3.32 -12.82
C GLU A 94 -9.83 2.37 -12.02
N PRO A 95 -8.84 1.71 -12.66
CA PRO A 95 -8.01 0.68 -12.02
C PRO A 95 -7.06 1.22 -10.94
N HIS A 96 -6.95 2.55 -10.85
CA HIS A 96 -6.13 3.25 -9.87
C HIS A 96 -6.91 3.60 -8.60
N VAL A 97 -8.21 3.30 -8.55
CA VAL A 97 -9.09 3.52 -7.40
C VAL A 97 -9.31 2.19 -6.68
N LEU A 98 -8.93 2.12 -5.40
CA LEU A 98 -9.16 0.96 -4.54
C LEU A 98 -10.25 1.28 -3.52
N LEU A 99 -11.19 0.36 -3.37
CA LEU A 99 -12.34 0.52 -2.47
C LEU A 99 -12.11 -0.25 -1.16
N PHE A 100 -12.08 0.47 -0.05
CA PHE A 100 -11.91 -0.11 1.27
C PHE A 100 -13.19 -0.01 2.08
N ARG A 101 -13.45 -1.04 2.88
CA ARG A 101 -14.49 -1.03 3.92
C ARG A 101 -13.93 -1.52 5.24
N ARG A 102 -14.55 -1.12 6.34
CA ARG A 102 -14.23 -1.55 7.71
C ARG A 102 -15.51 -1.66 8.52
N PRO A 103 -15.73 -2.72 9.31
CA PRO A 103 -16.87 -2.80 10.21
C PRO A 103 -16.87 -1.63 11.21
N LYS A 104 -18.02 -1.01 11.46
CA LYS A 104 -18.14 0.10 12.43
C LYS A 104 -17.70 -0.30 13.84
N ASP A 105 -18.05 -1.51 14.25
CA ASP A 105 -17.73 -2.07 15.57
C ASP A 105 -16.34 -2.75 15.59
N PHE A 106 -15.45 -2.40 14.65
CA PHE A 106 -14.11 -2.97 14.61
C PHE A 106 -13.32 -2.61 15.87
N VAL A 107 -13.09 -3.60 16.73
CA VAL A 107 -12.18 -3.50 17.86
C VAL A 107 -10.82 -4.04 17.42
N PRO A 108 -9.75 -3.22 17.39
CA PRO A 108 -8.42 -3.71 17.08
C PRO A 108 -8.04 -4.77 18.12
N PRO A 109 -7.39 -5.88 17.69
CA PRO A 109 -6.95 -6.90 18.64
C PRO A 109 -6.04 -6.25 19.69
N PRO A 110 -6.12 -6.65 20.97
CA PRO A 110 -5.30 -6.08 22.02
C PRO A 110 -3.84 -6.22 21.61
N GLN A 111 -3.22 -5.09 21.31
CA GLN A 111 -1.78 -5.01 21.15
C GLN A 111 -1.21 -5.44 22.49
N HIS A 112 -0.58 -6.62 22.53
CA HIS A 112 0.13 -7.04 23.72
C HIS A 112 1.25 -6.02 23.93
N ALA A 113 0.96 -5.02 24.75
CA ALA A 113 1.94 -4.06 25.23
C ALA A 113 2.97 -4.90 25.97
N ASN A 114 4.09 -5.17 25.29
CA ASN A 114 5.18 -5.92 25.86
C ASN A 114 5.70 -5.09 27.04
N SER A 115 5.22 -5.41 28.23
CA SER A 115 5.48 -4.70 29.48
C SER A 115 6.93 -4.96 29.87
N LYS A 116 7.87 -4.24 29.23
CA LYS A 116 9.20 -4.01 29.77
C LYS A 116 9.09 -3.07 30.97
N ALA A 117 8.61 -3.61 32.08
CA ALA A 117 8.63 -2.97 33.38
C ALA A 117 8.94 -4.00 34.47
N THR A 118 10.14 -4.57 34.43
CA THR A 118 10.78 -5.10 35.65
C THR A 118 12.12 -4.39 35.81
N ARG A 119 12.02 -3.14 36.23
CA ARG A 119 13.14 -2.36 36.76
C ARG A 119 13.07 -2.47 38.29
N ARG A 120 14.11 -3.07 38.87
CA ARG A 120 14.60 -2.90 40.24
C ARG A 120 13.71 -3.37 41.40
N ARG A 121 14.19 -4.41 42.10
CA ARG A 121 14.54 -4.30 43.53
C ARG A 121 15.86 -5.01 43.76
#